data_AF-A0A355EV09-F1
#
_entry.id   AF-A0A355EV09-F1
#
_cell.length_a   1.000
_cell.length_b   1.000
_cell.length_c   1.000
_cell.angle_alpha   90.00
_cell.angle_beta   90.00
_cell.angle_gamma   90.00
#
_symmetry.space_group_name_H-M   'P 1'
#
loop_
_entity.id
_entity.type
_entity.pdbx_description
1 polymer ?
#
loop_
_entity_poly.entity_id
_entity_poly.type
_entity_poly.pdbx_seq_one_letter_code
_entity_poly.pdbx_strand_id
1 'polypeptide(L)'
;MSSVITRRHLLLAFVLLVPAAAFLLEGAAELTPEELRGRQIYQEGTSPSGGEIVAVLGEDQIEIPASSVPCSSCHGRDGRGRPEGGVSPSDLRWESLTRPYGVTHPSGRTHPAYDERLLKRAVSLGLDPAGQPLHVAMPRFRMSLGDMADLVAYVKRLGGDPAPGVSETSVRIGVVLPPPGALSPLGEAVRAALAAQLARWNAEGGLYGRTLELRSVEPPAPPAERRAAVAAFLDRENVLAVAAPFLPGAEAELTTLFTEREVPVIGPFTLHPRSEAGRSIFYLLPGLEAQGRALARFAGSLPAG
;
A
#
# COMPACT_ATOMS: atom_id res chain seq x y z
N MET A 1 0.42 -68.39 18.34
CA MET A 1 0.06 -67.35 17.36
C MET A 1 -0.43 -66.14 18.13
N SER A 2 0.13 -64.96 17.84
CA SER A 2 -0.10 -63.63 18.44
C SER A 2 1.13 -63.08 19.18
N SER A 3 1.47 -61.82 18.85
CA SER A 3 2.46 -60.94 19.48
C SER A 3 3.86 -60.83 18.85
N VAL A 4 3.98 -60.42 17.57
CA VAL A 4 5.21 -59.76 17.06
C VAL A 4 4.94 -58.74 15.92
N ILE A 5 3.76 -58.13 15.84
CA ILE A 5 3.43 -57.16 14.76
C ILE A 5 2.85 -55.87 15.37
N THR A 6 3.63 -55.14 16.17
CA THR A 6 3.18 -53.81 16.64
C THR A 6 4.28 -52.84 17.08
N ARG A 7 5.54 -53.03 16.67
CA ARG A 7 6.63 -52.10 17.05
C ARG A 7 7.60 -51.62 15.96
N ARG A 8 7.55 -52.15 14.74
CA ARG A 8 8.50 -51.74 13.66
C ARG A 8 8.02 -50.64 12.72
N HIS A 9 6.74 -50.27 12.74
CA HIS A 9 6.20 -49.23 11.83
C HIS A 9 6.10 -47.83 12.45
N LEU A 10 6.26 -47.68 13.77
CA LEU A 10 6.19 -46.36 14.41
C LEU A 10 7.49 -45.55 14.36
N LEU A 11 8.65 -46.18 14.11
CA LEU A 11 9.94 -45.48 14.11
C LEU A 11 10.36 -44.95 12.73
N LEU A 12 9.77 -45.45 11.64
CA LEU A 12 10.07 -44.98 10.27
C LEU A 12 9.25 -43.75 9.86
N ALA A 13 8.12 -43.46 10.53
CA ALA A 13 7.33 -42.26 10.28
C ALA A 13 7.92 -40.99 10.95
N PHE A 14 8.82 -41.14 11.92
CA PHE A 14 9.37 -40.02 12.68
C PHE A 14 10.66 -39.43 12.07
N VAL A 15 11.33 -40.17 11.19
CA VAL A 15 12.62 -39.75 10.58
C VAL A 15 12.44 -39.05 9.22
N LEU A 16 11.27 -39.19 8.58
CA LEU A 16 10.97 -38.54 7.29
C LEU A 16 10.21 -37.22 7.39
N LEU A 17 9.78 -36.80 8.59
CA LEU A 17 8.99 -35.58 8.78
C LEU A 17 9.80 -34.34 9.20
N VAL A 18 11.13 -34.47 9.34
CA VAL A 18 11.98 -33.41 9.90
C VAL A 18 12.74 -32.53 8.87
N PRO A 19 12.94 -32.87 7.57
CA PRO A 19 13.51 -31.87 6.66
C PRO A 19 12.44 -31.01 5.94
N ALA A 20 11.14 -31.28 6.10
CA ALA A 20 10.09 -30.48 5.42
C ALA A 20 9.67 -29.23 6.21
N ALA A 21 9.96 -29.15 7.51
CA ALA A 21 9.61 -27.99 8.34
C ALA A 21 10.61 -26.83 8.23
N ALA A 22 11.77 -27.04 7.60
CA ALA A 22 12.78 -25.99 7.43
C ALA A 22 12.59 -25.12 6.17
N PHE A 23 11.62 -25.45 5.31
CA PHE A 23 11.30 -24.69 4.08
C PHE A 23 10.04 -23.81 4.18
N LEU A 24 9.47 -23.67 5.38
CA LEU A 24 8.27 -22.85 5.62
C LEU A 24 8.58 -21.56 6.41
N LEU A 25 9.86 -21.14 6.42
CA LEU A 25 10.32 -19.92 7.09
C LEU A 25 10.70 -18.79 6.13
N GLU A 26 10.18 -18.75 4.91
CA GLU A 26 10.11 -17.48 4.17
C GLU A 26 8.87 -16.70 4.64
N GLY A 27 8.88 -16.28 5.90
CA GLY A 27 8.05 -15.16 6.33
C GLY A 27 8.45 -13.93 5.52
N ALA A 28 7.48 -13.10 5.13
CA ALA A 28 7.73 -11.82 4.46
C ALA A 28 8.76 -11.01 5.25
N ALA A 29 10.02 -11.06 4.82
CA ALA A 29 11.14 -10.51 5.55
C ALA A 29 10.98 -9.00 5.66
N GLU A 30 11.20 -8.47 6.87
CA GLU A 30 11.45 -7.05 7.07
C GLU A 30 12.59 -6.60 6.15
N LEU A 31 12.49 -5.38 5.64
CA LEU A 31 13.50 -4.83 4.75
C LEU A 31 14.86 -4.82 5.44
N THR A 32 15.90 -5.27 4.73
CA THR A 32 17.27 -5.13 5.23
C THR A 32 17.65 -3.64 5.32
N PRO A 33 18.72 -3.28 6.06
CA PRO A 33 19.19 -1.90 6.11
C PRO A 33 19.45 -1.30 4.72
N GLU A 34 19.97 -2.09 3.78
CA GLU A 34 20.21 -1.72 2.37
C GLU A 34 18.89 -1.43 1.66
N GLU A 35 17.89 -2.29 1.84
CA GLU A 35 16.57 -2.12 1.23
C GLU A 35 15.82 -0.92 1.84
N LEU A 36 15.96 -0.66 3.14
CA LEU A 36 15.40 0.54 3.79
C LEU A 36 16.03 1.83 3.23
N ARG A 37 17.35 1.84 3.06
CA ARG A 37 18.07 2.94 2.41
C ARG A 37 17.65 3.11 0.95
N GLY A 38 17.51 2.01 0.22
CA GLY A 38 17.00 1.99 -1.15
C GLY A 38 15.57 2.49 -1.27
N ARG A 39 14.72 2.18 -0.28
CA ARG A 39 13.34 2.68 -0.20
C ARG A 39 13.30 4.19 -0.11
N GLN A 40 14.13 4.79 0.75
CA GLN A 40 14.24 6.24 0.87
C GLN A 40 14.65 6.87 -0.47
N ILE A 41 15.65 6.32 -1.16
CA ILE A 41 16.08 6.81 -2.48
C ILE A 41 14.94 6.72 -3.50
N TYR A 42 14.24 5.57 -3.55
CA TYR A 42 13.16 5.34 -4.49
C TYR A 42 11.94 6.24 -4.24
N GLN A 43 11.54 6.37 -2.97
CA GLN A 43 10.31 7.04 -2.58
C GLN A 43 10.47 8.56 -2.44
N GLU A 44 11.62 9.01 -1.96
CA GLU A 44 11.88 10.39 -1.57
C GLU A 44 12.99 11.07 -2.39
N GLY A 45 13.78 10.31 -3.15
CA GLY A 45 14.85 10.87 -3.98
C GLY A 45 16.03 11.45 -3.19
N THR A 46 16.19 11.08 -1.92
CA THR A 46 17.25 11.58 -1.04
C THR A 46 18.30 10.51 -0.75
N SER A 47 19.57 10.92 -0.56
CA SER A 47 20.65 9.98 -0.20
C SER A 47 20.64 9.71 1.32
N PRO A 48 20.62 8.45 1.74
CA PRO A 48 20.79 8.06 3.15
C PRO A 48 22.18 8.39 3.70
N SER A 49 23.18 8.55 2.81
CA SER A 49 24.56 8.90 3.18
C SER A 49 24.80 10.41 3.31
N GLY A 50 23.78 11.24 3.06
CA GLY A 50 23.85 12.70 3.15
C GLY A 50 24.38 13.40 1.90
N GLY A 51 24.71 12.65 0.83
CA GLY A 51 25.05 13.22 -0.48
C GLY A 51 23.82 13.72 -1.24
N GLU A 52 24.02 14.55 -2.26
CA GLU A 52 22.94 14.94 -3.17
C GLU A 52 22.76 13.88 -4.27
N ILE A 53 21.50 13.52 -4.54
CA ILE A 53 21.13 12.74 -5.72
C ILE A 53 20.56 13.72 -6.74
N VAL A 54 21.16 13.77 -7.94
CA VAL A 54 20.78 14.69 -9.01
C VAL A 54 19.99 13.94 -10.07
N ALA A 55 18.83 14.46 -10.43
CA ALA A 55 18.04 14.03 -11.57
C ALA A 55 18.31 14.96 -12.75
N VAL A 56 18.69 14.38 -13.90
CA VAL A 56 18.94 15.10 -15.14
C VAL A 56 17.77 14.88 -16.10
N LEU A 57 17.07 15.96 -16.43
CA LEU A 57 15.85 15.96 -17.24
C LEU A 57 16.11 16.40 -18.68
N GLY A 58 15.39 15.77 -19.62
CA GLY A 58 15.32 16.19 -21.01
C GLY A 58 16.63 16.04 -21.79
N GLU A 59 16.62 16.58 -23.00
CA GLU A 59 17.81 16.71 -23.85
C GLU A 59 18.68 17.91 -23.45
N ASP A 60 18.05 18.96 -22.91
CA ASP A 60 18.72 20.16 -22.41
C ASP A 60 19.52 19.93 -21.10
N GLN A 61 19.52 18.70 -20.58
CA GLN A 61 20.26 18.26 -19.40
C GLN A 61 20.04 19.15 -18.17
N ILE A 62 18.77 19.51 -17.91
CA ILE A 62 18.41 20.31 -16.75
C ILE A 62 18.64 19.47 -15.49
N GLU A 63 19.50 19.96 -14.59
CA GLU A 63 19.82 19.30 -13.33
C GLU A 63 18.93 19.83 -12.21
N ILE A 64 18.25 18.91 -11.52
CA ILE A 64 17.43 19.22 -10.35
C ILE A 64 17.68 18.20 -9.23
N PRO A 65 17.38 18.54 -7.97
CA PRO A 65 17.38 17.57 -6.88
C PRO A 65 16.41 16.42 -7.18
N ALA A 66 16.84 15.18 -7.01
CA ALA A 66 16.00 14.00 -7.26
C ALA A 66 14.77 13.93 -6.35
N SER A 67 14.79 14.59 -5.19
CA SER A 67 13.62 14.73 -4.32
C SER A 67 12.45 15.50 -4.95
N SER A 68 12.70 16.28 -6.00
CA SER A 68 11.64 16.93 -6.77
C SER A 68 10.92 15.97 -7.72
N VAL A 69 11.58 14.87 -8.11
CA VAL A 69 11.10 13.88 -9.09
C VAL A 69 11.53 12.46 -8.71
N PRO A 70 11.14 11.95 -7.53
CA PRO A 70 11.55 10.62 -7.08
C PRO A 70 10.95 9.54 -7.98
N CYS A 71 11.57 8.36 -8.02
CA CYS A 71 11.13 7.25 -8.88
C CYS A 71 9.64 6.91 -8.65
N SER A 72 9.21 6.94 -7.38
CA SER A 72 7.85 6.67 -6.94
C SER A 72 6.78 7.60 -7.54
N SER A 73 7.16 8.81 -7.97
CA SER A 73 6.22 9.79 -8.55
C SER A 73 5.61 9.28 -9.87
N CYS A 74 6.43 8.60 -10.68
CA CYS A 74 6.03 8.04 -11.98
C CYS A 74 5.77 6.54 -11.90
N HIS A 75 6.62 5.79 -11.18
CA HIS A 75 6.52 4.33 -11.14
C HIS A 75 5.60 3.80 -10.02
N GLY A 76 5.13 4.68 -9.12
CA GLY A 76 4.31 4.31 -7.97
C GLY A 76 5.12 3.67 -6.85
N ARG A 77 4.63 3.71 -5.61
CA ARG A 77 5.28 3.04 -4.46
C ARG A 77 5.37 1.52 -4.63
N ASP A 78 4.43 0.95 -5.37
CA ASP A 78 4.32 -0.48 -5.69
C ASP A 78 5.08 -0.88 -6.97
N GLY A 79 5.70 0.09 -7.66
CA GLY A 79 6.52 -0.15 -8.84
C GLY A 79 5.76 -0.45 -10.14
N ARG A 80 4.43 -0.42 -10.17
CA ARG A 80 3.64 -0.85 -11.35
C ARG A 80 3.66 0.12 -12.53
N GLY A 81 4.07 1.36 -12.33
CA GLY A 81 3.93 2.43 -13.32
C GLY A 81 2.56 3.11 -13.24
N ARG A 82 2.54 4.44 -13.31
CA ARG A 82 1.33 5.26 -13.33
C ARG A 82 1.28 6.07 -14.62
N PRO A 83 0.48 5.65 -15.62
CA PRO A 83 0.37 6.39 -16.87
C PRO A 83 -0.27 7.78 -16.64
N GLU A 84 0.38 8.83 -17.13
CA GLU A 84 -0.08 10.22 -17.01
C GLU A 84 0.45 11.06 -18.18
N GLY A 85 -0.36 11.96 -18.72
CA GLY A 85 0.09 12.95 -19.71
C GLY A 85 0.73 12.37 -20.99
N GLY A 86 0.34 11.15 -21.39
CA GLY A 86 0.94 10.44 -22.53
C GLY A 86 2.24 9.69 -22.21
N VAL A 87 2.73 9.76 -20.97
CA VAL A 87 3.84 8.95 -20.46
C VAL A 87 3.27 7.68 -19.82
N SER A 88 3.83 6.52 -20.17
CA SER A 88 3.49 5.23 -19.56
C SER A 88 4.74 4.61 -18.94
N PRO A 89 5.04 4.90 -17.66
CA PRO A 89 6.17 4.31 -16.97
C PRO A 89 6.08 2.77 -16.92
N SER A 90 7.22 2.09 -17.02
CA SER A 90 7.27 0.62 -16.98
C SER A 90 7.04 0.06 -15.57
N ASP A 91 6.59 -1.20 -15.51
CA ASP A 91 6.53 -2.00 -14.28
C ASP A 91 7.96 -2.36 -13.83
N LEU A 92 8.37 -1.83 -12.69
CA LEU A 92 9.71 -1.98 -12.10
C LEU A 92 9.83 -3.18 -11.15
N ARG A 93 8.76 -3.96 -10.94
CA ARG A 93 8.87 -5.18 -10.12
C ARG A 93 9.89 -6.13 -10.73
N TRP A 94 10.71 -6.73 -9.89
CA TRP A 94 11.87 -7.50 -10.37
C TRP A 94 11.47 -8.65 -11.28
N GLU A 95 10.35 -9.31 -10.99
CA GLU A 95 9.81 -10.39 -11.82
C GLU A 95 9.32 -9.90 -13.19
N SER A 96 8.94 -8.62 -13.30
CA SER A 96 8.59 -7.98 -14.56
C SER A 96 9.83 -7.55 -15.35
N LEU A 97 10.86 -7.01 -14.68
CA LEU A 97 12.10 -6.57 -15.31
C LEU A 97 12.96 -7.74 -15.83
N THR A 98 12.98 -8.86 -15.10
CA THR A 98 13.89 -9.99 -15.35
C THR A 98 13.28 -11.14 -16.13
N ARG A 99 12.10 -10.94 -16.75
CA ARG A 99 11.44 -12.00 -17.53
C ARG A 99 12.39 -12.54 -18.61
N PRO A 100 12.52 -13.88 -18.74
CA PRO A 100 13.54 -14.49 -19.60
C PRO A 100 13.29 -14.28 -21.10
N TYR A 101 12.07 -13.89 -21.49
CA TYR A 101 11.70 -13.52 -22.85
C TYR A 101 11.54 -12.01 -22.97
N GLY A 102 11.96 -11.46 -24.13
CA GLY A 102 11.96 -10.02 -24.37
C GLY A 102 10.59 -9.37 -24.18
N VAL A 103 10.57 -8.17 -23.61
CA VAL A 103 9.35 -7.41 -23.33
C VAL A 103 9.01 -6.55 -24.54
N THR A 104 7.77 -6.66 -25.03
CA THR A 104 7.23 -5.75 -26.06
C THR A 104 6.43 -4.64 -25.37
N HIS A 105 6.87 -3.40 -25.55
CA HIS A 105 6.18 -2.21 -25.03
C HIS A 105 4.94 -1.88 -25.88
N PRO A 106 3.97 -1.12 -25.35
CA PRO A 106 2.83 -0.62 -26.13
C PRO A 106 3.23 0.14 -27.41
N SER A 107 4.45 0.70 -27.46
CA SER A 107 5.03 1.35 -28.63
C SER A 107 5.55 0.38 -29.71
N GLY A 108 5.44 -0.94 -29.49
CA GLY A 108 6.01 -1.97 -30.37
C GLY A 108 7.51 -2.23 -30.18
N ARG A 109 8.19 -1.46 -29.30
CA ARG A 109 9.61 -1.66 -28.98
C ARG A 109 9.82 -2.94 -28.17
N THR A 110 10.89 -3.66 -28.49
CA THR A 110 11.33 -4.86 -27.74
C THR A 110 12.73 -4.72 -27.18
N HIS A 111 12.94 -5.25 -25.96
CA HIS A 111 14.27 -5.40 -25.37
C HIS A 111 14.40 -6.72 -24.59
N PRO A 112 15.63 -7.25 -24.39
CA PRO A 112 15.87 -8.44 -23.57
C PRO A 112 15.66 -8.16 -22.07
N ALA A 113 15.71 -9.20 -21.24
CA ALA A 113 15.59 -9.09 -19.79
C ALA A 113 16.59 -8.10 -19.20
N TYR A 114 16.20 -7.42 -18.12
CA TYR A 114 17.14 -6.70 -17.29
C TYR A 114 17.95 -7.67 -16.41
N ASP A 115 19.18 -7.26 -16.12
CA ASP A 115 19.98 -7.71 -14.98
C ASP A 115 20.31 -6.47 -14.13
N GLU A 116 20.99 -6.63 -13.00
CA GLU A 116 21.37 -5.49 -12.16
C GLU A 116 22.19 -4.43 -12.90
N ARG A 117 23.14 -4.84 -13.72
CA ARG A 117 24.03 -3.94 -14.44
C ARG A 117 23.24 -3.14 -15.48
N LEU A 118 22.30 -3.79 -16.17
CA LEU A 118 21.41 -3.17 -17.14
C LEU A 118 20.40 -2.23 -16.47
N LEU A 119 19.92 -2.57 -15.27
CA LEU A 119 19.07 -1.66 -14.49
C LEU A 119 19.85 -0.41 -14.06
N LYS A 120 21.06 -0.58 -13.51
CA LYS A 120 21.95 0.54 -13.16
C LYS A 120 22.22 1.43 -14.37
N ARG A 121 22.42 0.83 -15.55
CA ARG A 121 22.58 1.55 -16.82
C ARG A 121 21.33 2.34 -17.20
N ALA A 122 20.15 1.74 -17.09
CA ALA A 122 18.89 2.44 -17.36
C ALA A 122 18.70 3.65 -16.43
N VAL A 123 18.96 3.50 -15.14
CA VAL A 123 18.82 4.58 -14.16
C VAL A 123 19.84 5.71 -14.39
N SER A 124 21.10 5.37 -14.63
CA SER A 124 22.16 6.39 -14.75
C SER A 124 22.27 7.01 -16.14
N LEU A 125 22.05 6.23 -17.21
CA LEU A 125 22.28 6.67 -18.58
C LEU A 125 20.99 6.82 -19.39
N GLY A 126 19.86 6.34 -18.88
CA GLY A 126 18.60 6.36 -19.62
C GLY A 126 18.61 5.40 -20.82
N LEU A 127 19.28 4.25 -20.71
CA LEU A 127 19.39 3.25 -21.78
C LEU A 127 18.81 1.90 -21.36
N ASP A 128 17.90 1.35 -22.16
CA ASP A 128 17.30 0.05 -21.94
C ASP A 128 18.29 -1.12 -22.21
N PRO A 129 17.92 -2.39 -21.99
CA PRO A 129 18.76 -3.56 -22.20
C PRO A 129 19.31 -3.69 -23.62
N ALA A 130 18.53 -3.26 -24.62
CA ALA A 130 18.92 -3.24 -26.03
C ALA A 130 19.78 -2.01 -26.39
N GLY A 131 20.09 -1.15 -25.43
CA GLY A 131 20.89 0.07 -25.61
C GLY A 131 20.09 1.22 -26.23
N GLN A 132 18.76 1.11 -26.30
CA GLN A 132 17.93 2.17 -26.83
C GLN A 132 17.62 3.21 -25.74
N PRO A 133 17.55 4.51 -26.09
CA PRO A 133 17.12 5.54 -25.15
C PRO A 133 15.76 5.24 -24.54
N LEU A 134 15.63 5.47 -23.24
CA LEU A 134 14.36 5.51 -22.53
C LEU A 134 13.59 6.78 -22.92
N HIS A 135 12.30 6.83 -22.55
CA HIS A 135 11.47 7.99 -22.83
C HIS A 135 12.08 9.26 -22.21
N VAL A 136 11.99 10.40 -22.90
CA VAL A 136 12.61 11.68 -22.48
C VAL A 136 12.14 12.17 -21.10
N ALA A 137 10.94 11.75 -20.70
CA ALA A 137 10.38 12.04 -19.38
C ALA A 137 11.04 11.24 -18.24
N MET A 138 11.76 10.16 -18.53
CA MET A 138 12.48 9.39 -17.51
C MET A 138 13.82 10.07 -17.20
N PRO A 139 14.03 10.59 -15.98
CA PRO A 139 15.27 11.28 -15.64
C PRO A 139 16.46 10.33 -15.58
N ARG A 140 17.65 10.87 -15.80
CA ARG A 140 18.93 10.16 -15.59
C ARG A 140 19.47 10.56 -14.23
N PHE A 141 19.70 9.59 -13.35
CA PHE A 141 20.08 9.86 -11.97
C PHE A 141 21.59 9.71 -11.75
N ARG A 142 22.20 10.74 -11.19
CA ARG A 142 23.58 10.74 -10.71
C ARG A 142 23.56 10.60 -9.19
N MET A 143 24.18 9.52 -8.69
CA MET A 143 24.27 9.19 -7.27
C MET A 143 25.55 8.41 -6.99
N SER A 144 25.87 8.21 -5.71
CA SER A 144 27.00 7.38 -5.32
C SER A 144 26.78 5.91 -5.72
N LEU A 145 27.86 5.14 -5.84
CA LEU A 145 27.75 3.70 -6.11
C LEU A 145 27.05 2.94 -4.98
N GLY A 146 27.18 3.41 -3.74
CA GLY A 146 26.47 2.87 -2.57
C GLY A 146 24.96 3.08 -2.69
N ASP A 147 24.54 4.32 -2.97
CA ASP A 147 23.12 4.65 -3.17
C ASP A 147 22.51 3.86 -4.32
N MET A 148 23.24 3.70 -5.43
CA MET A 148 22.79 2.88 -6.55
C MET A 148 22.65 1.39 -6.16
N ALA A 149 23.53 0.87 -5.30
CA ALA A 149 23.44 -0.50 -4.82
C ALA A 149 22.23 -0.68 -3.89
N ASP A 150 22.01 0.24 -2.96
CA ASP A 150 20.85 0.25 -2.06
C ASP A 150 19.53 0.38 -2.86
N LEU A 151 19.47 1.28 -3.86
CA LEU A 151 18.32 1.40 -4.76
C LEU A 151 18.02 0.08 -5.48
N VAL A 152 19.03 -0.60 -6.03
CA VAL A 152 18.84 -1.90 -6.69
C VAL A 152 18.37 -2.97 -5.70
N ALA A 153 18.88 -2.97 -4.47
CA ALA A 153 18.40 -3.88 -3.42
C ALA A 153 16.90 -3.68 -3.17
N TYR A 154 16.44 -2.45 -3.02
CA TYR A 154 15.02 -2.16 -2.84
C TYR A 154 14.17 -2.46 -4.09
N VAL A 155 14.65 -2.17 -5.31
CA VAL A 155 13.93 -2.51 -6.55
C VAL A 155 13.69 -4.01 -6.69
N LYS A 156 14.63 -4.84 -6.22
CA LYS A 156 14.42 -6.30 -6.17
C LYS A 156 13.28 -6.73 -5.24
N ARG A 157 12.92 -5.88 -4.28
CA ARG A 157 11.84 -6.08 -3.32
C ARG A 157 10.53 -5.36 -3.69
N LEU A 158 10.56 -4.45 -4.68
CA LEU A 158 9.37 -3.69 -5.13
C LEU A 158 8.19 -4.61 -5.47
N GLY A 159 7.01 -4.23 -4.98
CA GLY A 159 5.79 -5.02 -5.12
C GLY A 159 5.70 -6.23 -4.16
N GLY A 160 6.76 -6.50 -3.40
CA GLY A 160 6.80 -7.44 -2.29
C GLY A 160 6.79 -6.78 -0.91
N ASP A 161 6.82 -5.45 -0.83
CA ASP A 161 6.53 -4.71 0.40
C ASP A 161 5.12 -5.09 0.86
N PRO A 162 4.97 -5.74 2.03
CA PRO A 162 3.66 -6.06 2.55
C PRO A 162 2.91 -4.75 2.74
N ALA A 163 1.75 -4.62 2.08
CA ALA A 163 0.85 -3.51 2.39
C ALA A 163 0.61 -3.50 3.90
N PRO A 164 0.59 -2.33 4.56
CA PRO A 164 0.26 -2.22 5.98
C PRO A 164 -0.93 -3.13 6.34
N GLY A 165 -0.82 -3.89 7.43
CA GLY A 165 -1.86 -4.81 7.86
C GLY A 165 -2.12 -6.03 6.97
N VAL A 166 -1.31 -6.31 5.94
CA VAL A 166 -1.38 -7.54 5.14
C VAL A 166 -0.19 -8.43 5.46
N SER A 167 -0.47 -9.67 5.86
CA SER A 167 0.52 -10.72 6.02
C SER A 167 0.20 -11.89 5.07
N GLU A 168 0.99 -12.95 5.12
CA GLU A 168 0.70 -14.19 4.38
C GLU A 168 -0.62 -14.85 4.84
N THR A 169 -1.05 -14.60 6.08
CA THR A 169 -2.19 -15.31 6.68
C THR A 169 -3.33 -14.39 7.14
N SER A 170 -3.13 -13.08 7.21
CA SER A 170 -4.10 -12.15 7.78
C SER A 170 -4.17 -10.81 7.04
N VAL A 171 -5.34 -10.18 7.06
CA VAL A 171 -5.55 -8.79 6.63
C VAL A 171 -6.27 -8.02 7.74
N ARG A 172 -5.67 -6.94 8.25
CA ARG A 172 -6.22 -6.13 9.34
C ARG A 172 -6.99 -4.94 8.81
N ILE A 173 -8.24 -4.81 9.25
CA ILE A 173 -9.13 -3.71 8.93
C ILE A 173 -9.41 -2.92 10.21
N GLY A 174 -9.14 -1.62 10.17
CA GLY A 174 -9.40 -0.70 11.26
C GLY A 174 -10.82 -0.16 11.26
N VAL A 175 -11.35 0.20 12.42
CA VAL A 175 -12.58 0.98 12.58
C VAL A 175 -12.39 2.00 13.71
N VAL A 176 -12.71 3.26 13.44
CA VAL A 176 -12.79 4.31 14.46
C VAL A 176 -14.25 4.45 14.86
N LEU A 177 -14.59 4.03 16.07
CA LEU A 177 -15.95 4.06 16.60
C LEU A 177 -16.27 5.46 17.19
N PRO A 178 -17.56 5.78 17.42
CA PRO A 178 -17.92 6.96 18.20
C PRO A 178 -17.24 6.95 19.57
N PRO A 179 -16.90 8.12 20.15
CA PRO A 179 -16.44 8.19 21.52
C PRO A 179 -17.46 7.58 22.50
N PRO A 180 -17.02 7.07 23.66
CA PRO A 180 -17.92 6.58 24.69
C PRO A 180 -18.97 7.63 25.06
N GLY A 181 -20.25 7.25 25.08
CA GLY A 181 -21.35 8.17 25.40
C GLY A 181 -22.66 7.83 24.69
N ALA A 182 -23.42 8.86 24.31
CA ALA A 182 -24.76 8.69 23.75
C ALA A 182 -24.81 7.86 22.45
N LEU A 183 -23.70 7.82 21.70
CA LEU A 183 -23.58 7.07 20.46
C LEU A 183 -22.90 5.70 20.63
N SER A 184 -22.63 5.25 21.87
CA SER A 184 -22.07 3.92 22.12
C SER A 184 -22.92 2.80 21.49
N PRO A 185 -24.27 2.79 21.56
CA PRO A 185 -25.07 1.77 20.87
C PRO A 185 -24.87 1.73 19.36
N LEU A 186 -24.62 2.89 18.72
CA LEU A 186 -24.28 2.95 17.30
C LEU A 186 -22.90 2.33 17.04
N GLY A 187 -21.91 2.65 17.89
CA GLY A 187 -20.57 2.04 17.80
C GLY A 187 -20.61 0.52 17.94
N GLU A 188 -21.36 0.01 18.90
CA GLU A 188 -21.59 -1.43 19.08
C GLU A 188 -22.21 -2.07 17.84
N ALA A 189 -23.25 -1.45 17.29
CA ALA A 189 -23.92 -1.95 16.09
C ALA A 189 -22.98 -2.00 14.87
N VAL A 190 -22.18 -0.95 14.66
CA VAL A 190 -21.17 -0.90 13.58
C VAL A 190 -20.12 -1.99 13.76
N ARG A 191 -19.56 -2.12 14.98
CA ARG A 191 -18.56 -3.14 15.30
C ARG A 191 -19.11 -4.55 15.08
N ALA A 192 -20.31 -4.82 15.56
CA ALA A 192 -20.97 -6.12 15.41
C ALA A 192 -21.26 -6.45 13.94
N ALA A 193 -21.76 -5.49 13.16
CA ALA A 193 -22.05 -5.69 11.74
C ALA A 193 -20.78 -5.99 10.92
N LEU A 194 -19.71 -5.22 11.13
CA LEU A 194 -18.42 -5.46 10.48
C LEU A 194 -17.83 -6.80 10.90
N ALA A 195 -17.79 -7.11 12.20
CA ALA A 195 -17.27 -8.38 12.71
C ALA A 195 -18.03 -9.58 12.13
N ALA A 196 -19.36 -9.50 12.06
CA ALA A 196 -20.18 -10.56 11.47
C ALA A 196 -19.91 -10.74 9.96
N GLN A 197 -19.73 -9.65 9.21
CA GLN A 197 -19.40 -9.74 7.78
C GLN A 197 -18.01 -10.36 7.57
N LEU A 198 -17.01 -9.94 8.35
CA LEU A 198 -15.66 -10.49 8.28
C LEU A 198 -15.64 -11.97 8.67
N ALA A 199 -16.40 -12.37 9.69
CA ALA A 199 -16.55 -13.76 10.08
C ALA A 199 -17.16 -14.62 8.96
N ARG A 200 -18.17 -14.10 8.24
CA ARG A 200 -18.73 -14.78 7.05
C ARG A 200 -17.66 -14.99 5.98
N TRP A 201 -16.94 -13.95 5.60
CA TRP A 201 -15.88 -14.06 4.59
C TRP A 201 -14.77 -15.02 5.02
N ASN A 202 -14.38 -15.02 6.29
CA ASN A 202 -13.40 -15.96 6.83
C ASN A 202 -13.90 -17.42 6.75
N ALA A 203 -15.18 -17.67 7.03
CA ALA A 203 -15.78 -18.99 6.87
C ALA A 203 -15.84 -19.46 5.41
N GLU A 204 -15.86 -18.52 4.45
CA GLU A 204 -15.84 -18.77 3.00
C GLU A 204 -14.41 -18.87 2.42
N GLY A 205 -13.38 -19.00 3.27
CA GLY A 205 -11.98 -19.12 2.85
C GLY A 205 -11.19 -17.81 2.89
N GLY A 206 -11.77 -16.75 3.44
CA GLY A 206 -11.11 -15.46 3.65
C GLY A 206 -10.84 -14.70 2.36
N LEU A 207 -9.96 -13.70 2.44
CA LEU A 207 -9.56 -12.88 1.30
C LEU A 207 -8.27 -13.45 0.69
N TYR A 208 -8.39 -14.13 -0.45
CA TYR A 208 -7.27 -14.85 -1.08
C TYR A 208 -6.57 -15.81 -0.11
N GLY A 209 -7.34 -16.53 0.72
CA GLY A 209 -6.81 -17.46 1.73
C GLY A 209 -6.36 -16.81 3.04
N ARG A 210 -6.49 -15.48 3.19
CA ARG A 210 -6.11 -14.75 4.40
C ARG A 210 -7.31 -14.48 5.31
N THR A 211 -7.09 -14.56 6.62
CA THR A 211 -8.10 -14.23 7.64
C THR A 211 -8.23 -12.73 7.80
N LEU A 212 -9.44 -12.20 7.71
CA LEU A 212 -9.74 -10.79 7.97
C LEU A 212 -9.89 -10.55 9.47
N GLU A 213 -9.14 -9.59 10.00
CA GLU A 213 -9.14 -9.21 11.41
C GLU A 213 -9.69 -7.80 11.58
N LEU A 214 -10.68 -7.61 12.47
CA LEU A 214 -11.18 -6.29 12.82
C LEU A 214 -10.40 -5.72 14.00
N ARG A 215 -9.89 -4.50 13.87
CA ARG A 215 -9.27 -3.71 14.94
C ARG A 215 -10.07 -2.44 15.15
N SER A 216 -10.50 -2.19 16.39
CA SER A 216 -11.35 -1.04 16.71
C SER A 216 -10.71 -0.11 17.72
N VAL A 217 -10.99 1.18 17.59
CA VAL A 217 -10.67 2.19 18.62
C VAL A 217 -11.90 3.04 18.92
N GLU A 218 -12.15 3.28 20.21
CA GLU A 218 -13.08 4.28 20.70
C GLU A 218 -12.23 5.48 21.18
N PRO A 219 -12.12 6.55 20.39
CA PRO A 219 -11.28 7.68 20.74
C PRO A 219 -11.91 8.50 21.89
N PRO A 220 -11.13 9.32 22.61
CA PRO A 220 -11.65 10.16 23.68
C PRO A 220 -12.78 11.08 23.23
N ALA A 221 -13.68 11.44 24.15
CA ALA A 221 -14.79 12.37 23.86
C ALA A 221 -14.31 13.77 23.40
N PRO A 222 -13.25 14.38 23.98
CA PRO A 222 -12.78 15.68 23.53
C PRO A 222 -12.23 15.65 22.09
N PRO A 223 -12.78 16.45 21.16
CA PRO A 223 -12.28 16.59 19.78
C PRO A 223 -10.76 16.71 19.63
N ALA A 224 -10.15 17.56 20.43
CA ALA A 224 -8.71 17.88 20.34
C ALA A 224 -7.80 16.67 20.60
N GLU A 225 -8.28 15.66 21.33
CA GLU A 225 -7.50 14.48 21.70
C GLU A 225 -7.63 13.33 20.68
N ARG A 226 -8.66 13.37 19.83
CA ARG A 226 -8.99 12.25 18.93
C ARG A 226 -7.92 11.99 17.89
N ARG A 227 -7.28 13.03 17.35
CA ARG A 227 -6.22 12.89 16.36
C ARG A 227 -5.04 12.08 16.92
N ALA A 228 -4.62 12.36 18.15
CA ALA A 228 -3.52 11.65 18.79
C ALA A 228 -3.89 10.19 19.09
N ALA A 229 -5.09 9.94 19.61
CA ALA A 229 -5.59 8.59 19.88
C ALA A 229 -5.69 7.73 18.61
N VAL A 230 -6.21 8.30 17.51
CA VAL A 230 -6.32 7.58 16.23
C VAL A 230 -4.94 7.34 15.61
N ALA A 231 -4.01 8.31 15.70
CA ALA A 231 -2.63 8.10 15.23
C ALA A 231 -1.95 6.94 15.98
N ALA A 232 -2.04 6.92 17.31
CA ALA A 232 -1.49 5.82 18.11
C ALA A 232 -2.14 4.46 17.81
N PHE A 233 -3.43 4.44 17.47
CA PHE A 233 -4.11 3.23 17.00
C PHE A 233 -3.55 2.75 15.65
N LEU A 234 -3.37 3.64 14.68
CA LEU A 234 -2.83 3.28 13.36
C LEU A 234 -1.41 2.72 13.49
N ASP A 235 -0.57 3.36 14.31
CA ASP A 235 0.81 2.94 14.55
C ASP A 235 0.87 1.57 15.25
N ARG A 236 -0.01 1.31 16.22
CA ARG A 236 -0.02 0.05 16.98
C ARG A 236 -0.62 -1.12 16.21
N GLU A 237 -1.77 -0.92 15.57
CA GLU A 237 -2.52 -2.00 14.95
C GLU A 237 -2.04 -2.33 13.54
N ASN A 238 -1.35 -1.38 12.88
CA ASN A 238 -0.83 -1.48 11.52
C ASN A 238 -1.92 -2.05 10.57
N VAL A 239 -2.95 -1.25 10.29
CA VAL A 239 -4.12 -1.67 9.50
C VAL A 239 -3.93 -1.38 8.01
N LEU A 240 -4.55 -2.19 7.16
CA LEU A 240 -4.57 -1.97 5.70
C LEU A 240 -5.43 -0.77 5.31
N ALA A 241 -6.58 -0.64 5.95
CA ALA A 241 -7.56 0.40 5.68
C ALA A 241 -8.43 0.62 6.91
N VAL A 242 -9.09 1.78 6.96
CA VAL A 242 -10.09 2.09 8.00
C VAL A 242 -11.48 2.10 7.37
N ALA A 243 -12.33 1.19 7.82
CA ALA A 243 -13.71 1.05 7.38
C ALA A 243 -14.67 1.78 8.32
N ALA A 244 -15.61 2.51 7.74
CA ALA A 244 -16.68 3.22 8.43
C ALA A 244 -16.24 4.07 9.65
N PRO A 245 -15.14 4.86 9.57
CA PRO A 245 -14.73 5.64 10.73
C PRO A 245 -15.75 6.73 11.07
N PHE A 246 -16.00 6.92 12.36
CA PHE A 246 -16.77 8.03 12.89
C PHE A 246 -15.91 9.30 12.95
N LEU A 247 -16.23 10.27 12.10
CA LEU A 247 -15.51 11.54 12.03
C LEU A 247 -16.14 12.74 12.76
N PRO A 248 -17.47 12.83 13.04
CA PRO A 248 -18.11 14.04 13.52
C PRO A 248 -17.41 14.70 14.71
N GLY A 249 -17.14 16.01 14.56
CA GLY A 249 -16.43 16.84 15.52
C GLY A 249 -14.90 16.72 15.51
N ALA A 250 -14.29 15.94 14.61
CA ALA A 250 -12.85 15.92 14.35
C ALA A 250 -12.58 15.61 12.86
N GLU A 251 -13.50 16.01 11.97
CA GLU A 251 -13.49 15.63 10.56
C GLU A 251 -12.23 16.09 9.83
N ALA A 252 -11.84 17.36 10.00
CA ALA A 252 -10.68 17.93 9.35
C ALA A 252 -9.39 17.26 9.84
N GLU A 253 -9.24 17.13 11.16
CA GLU A 253 -8.04 16.59 11.80
C GLU A 253 -7.82 15.12 11.45
N LEU A 254 -8.89 14.30 11.45
CA LEU A 254 -8.79 12.88 11.11
C LEU A 254 -8.61 12.67 9.60
N THR A 255 -9.30 13.45 8.76
CA THR A 255 -9.11 13.41 7.29
C THR A 255 -7.67 13.73 6.91
N THR A 256 -7.09 14.78 7.50
CA THR A 256 -5.69 15.15 7.30
C THR A 256 -4.76 14.04 7.78
N LEU A 257 -4.99 13.47 8.98
CA LEU A 257 -4.21 12.34 9.48
C LEU A 257 -4.21 11.14 8.52
N PHE A 258 -5.38 10.72 8.03
CA PHE A 258 -5.47 9.59 7.10
C PHE A 258 -4.78 9.87 5.76
N THR A 259 -4.82 11.13 5.31
CA THR A 259 -4.11 11.56 4.09
C THR A 259 -2.60 11.55 4.28
N GLU A 260 -2.10 12.14 5.38
CA GLU A 260 -0.67 12.19 5.73
C GLU A 260 -0.06 10.79 5.91
N ARG A 261 -0.82 9.86 6.50
CA ARG A 261 -0.39 8.48 6.71
C ARG A 261 -0.70 7.56 5.53
N GLU A 262 -1.30 8.10 4.48
CA GLU A 262 -1.75 7.37 3.29
C GLU A 262 -2.61 6.13 3.60
N VAL A 263 -3.42 6.20 4.66
CA VAL A 263 -4.31 5.10 5.05
C VAL A 263 -5.62 5.22 4.27
N PRO A 264 -6.01 4.21 3.47
CA PRO A 264 -7.29 4.22 2.79
C PRO A 264 -8.46 4.24 3.77
N VAL A 265 -9.43 5.13 3.53
CA VAL A 265 -10.65 5.26 4.32
C VAL A 265 -11.86 4.93 3.47
N ILE A 266 -12.66 3.97 3.93
CA ILE A 266 -13.83 3.50 3.17
C ILE A 266 -15.09 3.81 3.96
N GLY A 267 -15.98 4.59 3.36
CA GLY A 267 -17.30 4.92 3.88
C GLY A 267 -17.29 5.67 5.21
N PRO A 268 -16.50 6.76 5.39
CA PRO A 268 -16.51 7.49 6.65
C PRO A 268 -17.91 7.97 7.00
N PHE A 269 -18.28 7.82 8.27
CA PHE A 269 -19.49 8.44 8.80
C PHE A 269 -19.18 9.91 9.04
N THR A 270 -19.74 10.79 8.21
CA THR A 270 -19.54 12.24 8.24
C THR A 270 -20.82 12.94 7.80
N LEU A 271 -21.03 14.16 8.31
CA LEU A 271 -22.12 15.02 7.86
C LEU A 271 -21.73 15.85 6.63
N HIS A 272 -20.43 16.01 6.40
CA HIS A 272 -19.84 16.94 5.43
C HIS A 272 -18.77 16.25 4.56
N PRO A 273 -19.16 15.28 3.71
CA PRO A 273 -18.24 14.67 2.76
C PRO A 273 -17.68 15.74 1.82
N ARG A 274 -16.36 15.71 1.58
CA ARG A 274 -15.67 16.67 0.70
C ARG A 274 -15.36 16.01 -0.62
N SER A 275 -15.71 16.65 -1.73
CA SER A 275 -15.38 16.17 -3.08
C SER A 275 -13.86 16.10 -3.34
N GLU A 276 -13.07 16.86 -2.58
CA GLU A 276 -11.61 16.95 -2.69
C GLU A 276 -10.86 16.17 -1.59
N ALA A 277 -11.51 15.23 -0.88
CA ALA A 277 -10.92 14.53 0.27
C ALA A 277 -9.82 13.52 -0.11
N GLY A 278 -8.75 13.97 -0.75
CA GLY A 278 -7.60 13.15 -1.11
C GLY A 278 -7.93 11.98 -2.05
N ARG A 279 -6.89 11.25 -2.50
CA ARG A 279 -7.06 10.08 -3.37
C ARG A 279 -7.42 8.80 -2.60
N SER A 280 -7.42 8.85 -1.27
CA SER A 280 -7.51 7.69 -0.38
C SER A 280 -8.80 7.60 0.44
N ILE A 281 -9.74 8.55 0.31
CA ILE A 281 -11.01 8.55 1.06
C ILE A 281 -12.19 8.34 0.11
N PHE A 282 -12.95 7.28 0.36
CA PHE A 282 -14.05 6.85 -0.48
C PHE A 282 -15.38 7.02 0.26
N TYR A 283 -16.14 8.06 -0.08
CA TYR A 283 -17.46 8.30 0.51
C TYR A 283 -18.51 7.35 -0.08
N LEU A 284 -19.22 6.63 0.80
CA LEU A 284 -20.33 5.76 0.41
C LEU A 284 -21.71 6.40 0.63
N LEU A 285 -21.78 7.46 1.43
CA LEU A 285 -23.03 8.12 1.82
C LEU A 285 -23.01 9.61 1.45
N PRO A 286 -24.16 10.19 1.05
CA PRO A 286 -24.27 11.61 0.78
C PRO A 286 -24.29 12.43 2.08
N GLY A 287 -23.73 13.64 2.02
CA GLY A 287 -23.74 14.60 3.13
C GLY A 287 -25.04 15.37 3.28
N LEU A 288 -25.12 16.17 4.34
CA LEU A 288 -26.27 17.03 4.63
C LEU A 288 -26.61 17.99 3.48
N GLU A 289 -25.62 18.49 2.75
CA GLU A 289 -25.84 19.38 1.61
C GLU A 289 -26.57 18.66 0.45
N ALA A 290 -26.13 17.45 0.11
CA ALA A 290 -26.75 16.65 -0.93
C ALA A 290 -28.17 16.21 -0.52
N GLN A 291 -28.35 15.80 0.74
CA GLN A 291 -29.65 15.45 1.30
C GLN A 291 -30.59 16.66 1.34
N GLY A 292 -30.10 17.82 1.77
CA GLY A 292 -30.85 19.08 1.82
C GLY A 292 -31.29 19.55 0.43
N ARG A 293 -30.41 19.47 -0.57
CA ARG A 293 -30.80 19.73 -1.97
C ARG A 293 -31.86 18.75 -2.48
N ALA A 294 -31.77 17.48 -2.12
CA ALA A 294 -32.77 16.49 -2.50
C ALA A 294 -34.13 16.81 -1.86
N LEU A 295 -34.15 17.17 -0.57
CA LEU A 295 -35.36 17.60 0.14
C LEU A 295 -35.96 18.88 -0.46
N ALA A 296 -35.15 19.88 -0.77
CA ALA A 296 -35.61 21.12 -1.39
C ALA A 296 -36.23 20.87 -2.77
N ARG A 297 -35.60 20.01 -3.60
CA ARG A 297 -36.17 19.57 -4.88
C ARG A 297 -37.49 18.83 -4.72
N PHE A 298 -37.57 17.93 -3.74
CA PHE A 298 -38.79 17.21 -3.44
C PHE A 298 -39.91 18.17 -3.03
N ALA A 299 -39.63 19.12 -2.12
CA ALA A 299 -40.60 20.12 -1.70
C ALA A 299 -41.10 20.98 -2.88
N GLY A 300 -40.21 21.39 -3.79
CA GLY A 300 -40.59 22.13 -5.00
C GLY A 300 -41.36 21.32 -6.04
N SER A 301 -41.38 19.98 -5.93
CA SER A 301 -42.18 19.10 -6.80
C SER A 301 -43.58 18.81 -6.27
N LEU A 302 -43.87 19.19 -5.03
CA LEU A 302 -45.21 19.05 -4.46
C LEU A 302 -46.15 20.08 -5.10
N PRO A 303 -47.40 19.70 -5.43
CA PRO A 303 -48.39 20.64 -5.94
C PRO A 303 -48.63 21.75 -4.91
N ALA A 304 -48.76 22.99 -5.39
CA ALA A 304 -49.23 24.09 -4.54
C ALA A 304 -50.64 23.74 -4.06
N GLY A 305 -50.78 23.57 -2.75
CA GLY A 305 -52.08 23.37 -2.08
C GLY A 305 -52.94 24.62 -2.10
#